data_AF-A0A949MDK4-F1
#
_entry.id   AF-A0A949MDK4-F1
#
_cell.length_a   1.000
_cell.length_b   1.000
_cell.length_c   1.000
_cell.angle_alpha   90.00
_cell.angle_beta   90.00
_cell.angle_gamma   90.00
#
_symmetry.space_group_name_H-M   'P 1'
#
loop_
_entity.id
_entity.type
_entity.pdbx_description
1 polymer ?
#
loop_
_entity_poly.entity_id
_entity_poly.type
_entity_poly.pdbx_seq_one_letter_code
_entity_poly.pdbx_strand_id
1 'polypeptide(L)'
;MTDAPDARLLEQFTRNGSEEAFAALVQRHIGLVHSVALRHTASSQHAEDITQAVFIILARKAKALGRRTVLPGWLYHTARLTAANWQRAETRRVRREQEAFMQSTFEEPATDALWQKMRPQLDSAMAVLSAGERDALVLRYFQNQSMAEVGQLLGLAENTAQKRIGRALEKLRKFLFKRGVKSTAAAIGETISVNSVQVAPAVLAKSVTAAALAKGAAASTSTLTLIKGALKIMAWTKAKTVVIAGLSVVLAATTATFTVKEIHERESYSWRTLSSFSPPWSFAKMPQEVEIFPAKFPKRGSRYAGEAGNDGRFIGLSVPVQIIIEHAFHFQHPDRIIYPSSLHYANYDSAPKYDFIATLPHGSGEALQQELRKSLGLAGRFEMIETNALLLKVKYPNAAGLVPSTSKLGSMNVNNGEISAVDGSIDNLAQSLEDNYFEIPILGQTGLTKRYNYKISWDDLQGGFPNLNGLKQALLDQLGLELVPTNMPIQMLVVEKAK
;
A
#
# COMPACT_ATOMS: atom_id res chain seq x y z
N MET A 1 -3.53 32.83 32.42
CA MET A 1 -2.60 31.84 31.80
C MET A 1 -2.98 31.46 30.37
N THR A 2 -4.21 31.73 29.90
CA THR A 2 -4.75 31.34 28.58
C THR A 2 -4.17 32.06 27.37
N ASP A 3 -3.37 33.11 27.55
CA ASP A 3 -2.77 33.91 26.46
C ASP A 3 -1.25 33.70 26.32
N ALA A 4 -0.67 32.81 27.12
CA ALA A 4 0.74 32.47 26.98
C ALA A 4 1.00 31.69 25.68
N PRO A 5 2.11 31.95 24.97
CA PRO A 5 2.46 31.21 23.76
C PRO A 5 2.69 29.74 24.07
N ASP A 6 2.33 28.86 23.12
CA ASP A 6 2.40 27.39 23.28
C ASP A 6 3.75 26.89 23.82
N ALA A 7 4.85 27.50 23.37
CA ALA A 7 6.19 27.13 23.82
C ALA A 7 6.40 27.34 25.32
N ARG A 8 5.84 28.42 25.89
CA ARG A 8 5.91 28.68 27.35
C ARG A 8 5.02 27.75 28.14
N LEU A 9 3.81 27.45 27.66
CA LEU A 9 2.92 26.49 28.33
C LEU A 9 3.53 25.08 28.33
N LEU A 10 4.14 24.68 27.22
CA LEU A 10 4.83 23.39 27.11
C LEU A 10 6.08 23.34 28.02
N GLU A 11 6.80 24.46 28.17
CA GLU A 11 7.93 24.57 29.09
C GLU A 11 7.49 24.47 30.56
N GLN A 12 6.41 25.15 30.95
CA GLN A 12 5.84 25.06 32.30
C GLN A 12 5.39 23.63 32.64
N PHE A 13 4.72 22.96 31.71
CA PHE A 13 4.35 21.56 31.88
C PHE A 13 5.57 20.63 32.01
N THR A 14 6.60 20.81 31.20
CA THR A 14 7.77 19.91 31.18
C THR A 14 8.71 20.09 32.36
N ARG A 15 8.89 21.33 32.85
CA ARG A 15 9.78 21.64 33.97
C ARG A 15 9.10 21.46 35.32
N ASN A 16 7.88 21.96 35.46
CA ASN A 16 7.21 22.09 36.76
C ASN A 16 6.04 21.11 36.92
N GLY A 17 5.71 20.34 35.88
CA GLY A 17 4.56 19.43 35.90
C GLY A 17 3.21 20.15 35.95
N SER A 18 3.13 21.45 35.61
CA SER A 18 1.89 22.23 35.73
C SER A 18 0.78 21.63 34.87
N GLU A 19 -0.24 21.12 35.55
CA GLU A 19 -1.41 20.51 34.95
C GLU A 19 -2.28 21.57 34.25
N GLU A 20 -2.32 22.78 34.80
CA GLU A 20 -3.05 23.92 34.24
C GLU A 20 -2.45 24.38 32.91
N ALA A 21 -1.11 24.40 32.81
CA ALA A 21 -0.42 24.74 31.57
C ALA A 21 -0.72 23.72 30.46
N PHE A 22 -0.78 22.43 30.82
CA PHE A 22 -1.15 21.38 29.87
C PHE A 22 -2.64 21.43 29.50
N ALA A 23 -3.53 21.70 30.45
CA ALA A 23 -4.95 21.88 30.22
C ALA A 23 -5.22 23.01 29.22
N ALA A 24 -4.51 24.14 29.34
CA ALA A 24 -4.60 25.25 28.40
C ALA A 24 -4.15 24.85 26.97
N LEU A 25 -3.09 24.05 26.83
CA LEU A 25 -2.66 23.51 25.53
C LEU A 25 -3.69 22.58 24.92
N VAL A 26 -4.28 21.69 25.73
CA VAL A 26 -5.35 20.78 25.27
C VAL A 26 -6.54 21.60 24.79
N GLN A 27 -7.05 22.51 25.62
CA GLN A 27 -8.23 23.32 25.29
C GLN A 27 -8.04 24.13 24.01
N ARG A 28 -6.82 24.66 23.78
CA ARG A 28 -6.49 25.45 22.59
C ARG A 28 -6.44 24.63 21.31
N HIS A 29 -5.92 23.40 21.38
CA HIS A 29 -5.61 22.60 20.18
C HIS A 29 -6.50 21.38 19.96
N ILE A 30 -7.44 21.11 20.87
CA ILE A 30 -8.31 19.94 20.78
C ILE A 30 -9.18 19.96 19.52
N GLY A 31 -9.70 21.12 19.13
CA GLY A 31 -10.47 21.28 17.88
C GLY A 31 -9.66 20.89 16.64
N LEU A 32 -8.39 21.31 16.56
CA LEU A 32 -7.49 20.95 15.46
C LEU A 32 -7.29 19.44 15.39
N VAL A 33 -6.93 18.81 16.51
CA VAL A 33 -6.65 17.37 16.58
C VAL A 33 -7.91 16.55 16.27
N HIS A 34 -9.04 16.92 16.87
CA HIS A 34 -10.33 16.26 16.68
C HIS A 34 -10.79 16.35 15.22
N SER A 35 -10.61 17.50 14.59
CA SER A 35 -10.97 17.68 13.17
C SER A 35 -10.12 16.83 12.23
N VAL A 36 -8.82 16.65 12.54
CA VAL A 36 -7.96 15.71 11.80
C VAL A 36 -8.44 14.27 12.00
N ALA A 37 -8.73 13.88 13.24
CA ALA A 37 -9.21 12.54 13.55
C ALA A 37 -10.56 12.23 12.85
N LEU A 38 -11.50 13.17 12.87
CA LEU A 38 -12.82 13.03 12.28
C LEU A 38 -12.77 12.94 10.74
N ARG A 39 -11.81 13.57 10.08
CA ARG A 39 -11.63 13.39 8.62
C ARG A 39 -11.23 11.96 8.24
N HIS A 40 -10.60 11.24 9.15
CA HIS A 40 -10.10 9.88 8.94
C HIS A 40 -11.02 8.80 9.51
N THR A 41 -12.03 9.17 10.31
CA THR A 41 -12.93 8.25 11.01
C THR A 41 -14.38 8.60 10.69
N ALA A 42 -15.19 7.60 10.36
CA ALA A 42 -16.62 7.82 10.11
C ALA A 42 -17.46 7.93 11.40
N SER A 43 -16.83 7.81 12.58
CA SER A 43 -17.49 7.78 13.89
C SER A 43 -16.86 8.79 14.85
N SER A 44 -17.71 9.62 15.48
CA SER A 44 -17.32 10.58 16.53
C SER A 44 -16.52 9.91 17.66
N GLN A 45 -16.91 8.69 18.06
CA GLN A 45 -16.25 7.99 19.16
C GLN A 45 -14.80 7.63 18.86
N HIS A 46 -14.50 7.26 17.61
CA HIS A 46 -13.12 6.95 17.20
C HIS A 46 -12.28 8.22 17.02
N ALA A 47 -12.90 9.32 16.60
CA ALA A 47 -12.25 10.62 16.56
C ALA A 47 -11.82 11.08 17.96
N GLU A 48 -12.66 10.85 18.97
CA GLU A 48 -12.36 11.10 20.38
C GLU A 48 -11.19 10.25 20.89
N ASP A 49 -11.18 8.94 20.60
CA ASP A 49 -10.08 8.03 20.99
C ASP A 49 -8.73 8.44 20.39
N ILE A 50 -8.71 8.83 19.11
CA ILE A 50 -7.49 9.31 18.44
C ILE A 50 -7.05 10.64 19.06
N THR A 51 -8.00 11.53 19.36
CA THR A 51 -7.72 12.82 19.99
C THR A 51 -7.07 12.64 21.36
N GLN A 52 -7.62 11.73 22.18
CA GLN A 52 -7.06 11.37 23.47
C GLN A 52 -5.66 10.76 23.34
N ALA A 53 -5.46 9.86 22.37
CA ALA A 53 -4.15 9.25 22.11
C ALA A 53 -3.08 10.30 21.75
N VAL A 54 -3.40 11.29 20.93
CA VAL A 54 -2.47 12.35 20.50
C VAL A 54 -1.99 13.19 21.68
N PHE A 55 -2.89 13.60 22.57
CA PHE A 55 -2.50 14.38 23.75
C PHE A 55 -1.79 13.56 24.82
N ILE A 56 -2.09 12.25 24.95
CA ILE A 56 -1.27 11.36 25.78
C ILE A 56 0.15 11.20 25.19
N ILE A 57 0.29 11.11 23.86
CA ILE A 57 1.60 11.10 23.20
C ILE A 57 2.32 12.42 23.43
N LEU A 58 1.61 13.57 23.37
CA LEU A 58 2.17 14.87 23.72
C LEU A 58 2.70 14.86 25.15
N ALA A 59 1.90 14.44 26.14
CA ALA A 59 2.33 14.41 27.54
C ALA A 59 3.56 13.53 27.77
N ARG A 60 3.64 12.37 27.09
CA ARG A 60 4.78 11.46 27.17
C ARG A 60 6.03 11.99 26.47
N LYS A 61 5.88 12.77 25.39
CA LYS A 61 7.00 13.26 24.57
C LYS A 61 7.35 14.73 24.77
N ALA A 62 6.59 15.47 25.58
CA ALA A 62 6.76 16.91 25.76
C ALA A 62 8.20 17.30 26.09
N LYS A 63 8.87 16.53 26.97
CA LYS A 63 10.28 16.76 27.36
C LYS A 63 11.29 16.59 26.21
N ALA A 64 10.91 15.84 25.16
CA ALA A 64 11.74 15.56 24.00
C ALA A 64 11.41 16.46 22.78
N LEU A 65 10.44 17.37 22.91
CA LEU A 65 10.15 18.38 21.90
C LEU A 65 11.10 19.57 22.09
N GLY A 66 11.76 19.98 21.00
CA GLY A 66 12.70 21.09 21.06
C GLY A 66 11.99 22.44 21.19
N ARG A 67 12.67 23.45 21.73
CA ARG A 67 12.11 24.82 21.90
C ARG A 67 11.67 25.50 20.60
N ARG A 68 12.12 24.98 19.44
CA ARG A 68 11.76 25.47 18.09
C ARG A 68 10.64 24.66 17.44
N THR A 69 10.02 23.71 18.14
CA THR A 69 8.92 22.90 17.59
C THR A 69 7.65 23.75 17.51
N VAL A 70 7.10 23.87 16.30
CA VAL A 70 5.77 24.45 16.07
C VAL A 70 4.73 23.43 16.55
N LEU A 71 4.27 23.59 17.79
CA LEU A 71 3.39 22.63 18.47
C LEU A 71 2.14 22.26 17.65
N PRO A 72 1.43 23.19 17.00
CA PRO A 72 0.27 22.84 16.19
C PRO A 72 0.60 21.98 14.97
N GLY A 73 1.73 22.24 14.29
CA GLY A 73 2.22 21.42 13.18
C GLY A 73 2.59 20.01 13.64
N TRP A 74 3.20 19.91 14.82
CA TRP A 74 3.50 18.63 15.46
C TRP A 74 2.22 17.86 15.85
N LEU A 75 1.21 18.54 16.38
CA LEU A 75 -0.08 17.95 16.74
C LEU A 75 -0.84 17.47 15.51
N TYR A 76 -0.91 18.28 14.45
CA TYR A 76 -1.49 17.87 13.17
C TYR A 76 -0.80 16.62 12.59
N HIS A 77 0.54 16.60 12.57
CA HIS A 77 1.29 15.45 12.09
C HIS A 77 1.04 14.19 12.94
N THR A 78 1.04 14.33 14.26
CA THR A 78 0.79 13.23 15.21
C THR A 78 -0.63 12.71 15.10
N ALA A 79 -1.62 13.59 14.95
CA ALA A 79 -3.02 13.25 14.73
C ALA A 79 -3.20 12.47 13.43
N ARG A 80 -2.64 12.97 12.32
CA ARG A 80 -2.67 12.27 11.03
C ARG A 80 -1.98 10.91 11.08
N LEU A 81 -0.83 10.81 11.74
CA LEU A 81 -0.11 9.54 11.89
C LEU A 81 -0.94 8.52 12.68
N THR A 82 -1.53 8.97 13.79
CA THR A 82 -2.34 8.14 14.68
C THR A 82 -3.62 7.71 13.98
N ALA A 83 -4.28 8.62 13.27
CA ALA A 83 -5.49 8.34 12.48
C ALA A 83 -5.21 7.42 11.29
N ALA A 84 -4.11 7.61 10.56
CA ALA A 84 -3.72 6.69 9.48
C ALA A 84 -3.35 5.30 10.00
N ASN A 85 -2.81 5.20 11.21
CA ASN A 85 -2.56 3.92 11.87
C ASN A 85 -3.87 3.24 12.31
N TRP A 86 -4.81 4.02 12.87
CA TRP A 86 -6.17 3.55 13.17
C TRP A 86 -6.86 3.05 11.91
N GLN A 87 -6.89 3.84 10.83
CA GLN A 87 -7.52 3.48 9.57
C GLN A 87 -6.90 2.21 8.97
N ARG A 88 -5.57 2.05 9.01
CA ARG A 88 -4.94 0.79 8.58
C ARG A 88 -5.32 -0.41 9.45
N ALA A 89 -5.46 -0.20 10.76
CA ALA A 89 -5.91 -1.26 11.67
C ALA A 89 -7.38 -1.60 11.43
N GLU A 90 -8.22 -0.60 11.16
CA GLU A 90 -9.64 -0.74 10.90
C GLU A 90 -9.89 -1.38 9.53
N THR A 91 -9.21 -0.97 8.47
CA THR A 91 -9.28 -1.66 7.17
C THR A 91 -8.85 -3.13 7.29
N ARG A 92 -7.86 -3.44 8.13
CA ARG A 92 -7.49 -4.84 8.43
C ARG A 92 -8.51 -5.55 9.30
N ARG A 93 -9.23 -4.83 10.15
CA ARG A 93 -10.29 -5.38 11.01
C ARG A 93 -11.52 -5.67 10.17
N VAL A 94 -12.02 -4.69 9.43
CA VAL A 94 -13.11 -4.81 8.45
C VAL A 94 -12.79 -5.88 7.42
N ARG A 95 -11.57 -5.98 6.88
CA ARG A 95 -11.19 -7.08 5.97
C ARG A 95 -11.25 -8.46 6.62
N ARG A 96 -10.97 -8.57 7.93
CA ARG A 96 -11.09 -9.83 8.70
C ARG A 96 -12.53 -10.12 9.15
N GLU A 97 -13.35 -9.08 9.33
CA GLU A 97 -14.76 -9.18 9.71
C GLU A 97 -15.68 -9.37 8.48
N GLN A 98 -15.26 -8.91 7.29
CA GLN A 98 -15.93 -9.15 6.00
C GLN A 98 -15.75 -10.59 5.49
N GLU A 99 -14.78 -11.34 6.01
CA GLU A 99 -14.72 -12.81 5.87
C GLU A 99 -15.80 -13.51 6.73
N ALA A 100 -16.56 -12.77 7.56
CA ALA A 100 -17.56 -13.34 8.47
C ALA A 100 -18.98 -12.73 8.41
N PHE A 101 -19.25 -11.54 7.83
CA PHE A 101 -20.64 -11.07 7.66
C PHE A 101 -20.78 -9.97 6.58
N MET A 102 -21.85 -10.08 5.78
CA MET A 102 -22.24 -9.09 4.77
C MET A 102 -22.85 -7.81 5.38
N GLN A 103 -22.59 -6.70 4.67
CA GLN A 103 -23.26 -5.38 4.65
C GLN A 103 -23.09 -4.40 5.83
N SER A 104 -22.68 -3.17 5.47
CA SER A 104 -23.50 -1.98 5.72
C SER A 104 -23.11 -0.83 4.78
N THR A 105 -24.13 -0.22 4.18
CA THR A 105 -24.09 1.04 3.42
C THR A 105 -24.15 2.21 4.42
N PHE A 106 -23.40 3.28 4.17
CA PHE A 106 -23.61 4.57 4.82
C PHE A 106 -23.91 5.63 3.75
N GLU A 107 -25.10 6.20 3.82
CA GLU A 107 -25.41 7.53 3.28
C GLU A 107 -25.48 8.52 4.44
N GLU A 108 -24.97 9.74 4.25
CA GLU A 108 -25.30 10.91 5.09
C GLU A 108 -24.91 12.23 4.36
N PRO A 109 -25.42 13.41 4.77
CA PRO A 109 -26.14 14.31 3.88
C PRO A 109 -25.34 15.54 3.39
N ALA A 110 -25.98 16.29 2.50
CA ALA A 110 -25.42 17.38 1.71
C ALA A 110 -25.06 18.64 2.53
N THR A 111 -23.80 19.06 2.42
CA THR A 111 -23.39 20.48 2.39
C THR A 111 -22.02 20.63 1.71
N ASP A 112 -21.88 21.68 0.90
CA ASP A 112 -20.77 22.07 0.01
C ASP A 112 -20.15 20.98 -0.89
N ALA A 113 -20.61 20.96 -2.14
CA ALA A 113 -20.19 20.02 -3.19
C ALA A 113 -18.67 20.01 -3.46
N LEU A 114 -17.94 21.09 -3.14
CA LEU A 114 -16.49 21.16 -3.25
C LEU A 114 -15.77 20.54 -2.04
N TRP A 115 -16.25 20.80 -0.82
CA TRP A 115 -15.65 20.25 0.40
C TRP A 115 -15.79 18.74 0.46
N GLN A 116 -16.95 18.17 0.08
CA GLN A 116 -17.15 16.71 0.07
C GLN A 116 -16.20 15.99 -0.91
N LYS A 117 -15.89 16.60 -2.06
CA LYS A 117 -14.94 16.05 -3.03
C LYS A 117 -13.49 16.22 -2.57
N MET A 118 -13.18 17.28 -1.82
CA MET A 118 -11.82 17.60 -1.36
C MET A 118 -11.45 16.89 -0.04
N ARG A 119 -12.38 16.78 0.91
CA ARG A 119 -12.17 16.25 2.27
C ARG A 119 -11.45 14.89 2.29
N PRO A 120 -11.82 13.89 1.46
CA PRO A 120 -11.15 12.58 1.46
C PRO A 120 -9.70 12.63 0.95
N GLN A 121 -9.36 13.64 0.17
CA GLN A 121 -8.06 13.77 -0.49
C GLN A 121 -7.12 14.77 0.19
N LEU A 122 -7.64 15.60 1.10
CA LEU A 122 -6.91 16.71 1.72
C LEU A 122 -5.65 16.25 2.46
N ASP A 123 -5.74 15.19 3.27
CA ASP A 123 -4.58 14.71 4.05
C ASP A 123 -3.51 14.05 3.16
N SER A 124 -3.93 13.45 2.04
CA SER A 124 -3.02 12.94 1.00
C SER A 124 -2.35 14.09 0.23
N ALA A 125 -3.09 15.16 -0.06
CA ALA A 125 -2.55 16.35 -0.71
C ALA A 125 -1.54 17.08 0.22
N MET A 126 -1.86 17.21 1.51
CA MET A 126 -0.97 17.76 2.55
C MET A 126 0.29 16.89 2.79
N ALA A 127 0.27 15.61 2.41
CA ALA A 127 1.43 14.71 2.47
C ALA A 127 2.53 15.08 1.50
N VAL A 128 2.17 15.60 0.33
CA VAL A 128 3.11 15.91 -0.75
C VAL A 128 3.88 17.22 -0.46
N LEU A 129 3.42 18.00 0.51
CA LEU A 129 4.08 19.24 0.92
C LEU A 129 5.35 18.98 1.75
N SER A 130 6.34 19.87 1.62
CA SER A 130 7.47 19.90 2.56
C SER A 130 7.01 20.29 3.97
N ALA A 131 7.81 20.01 5.00
CA ALA A 131 7.47 20.34 6.39
C ALA A 131 7.12 21.82 6.57
N GLY A 132 7.97 22.73 6.08
CA GLY A 132 7.73 24.17 6.19
C GLY A 132 6.54 24.69 5.38
N GLU A 133 6.16 24.04 4.28
CA GLU A 133 4.95 24.39 3.51
C GLU A 133 3.69 23.91 4.23
N ARG A 134 3.74 22.71 4.83
CA ARG A 134 2.65 22.16 5.63
C ARG A 134 2.41 23.00 6.89
N ASP A 135 3.47 23.35 7.61
CA ASP A 135 3.38 24.17 8.82
C ASP A 135 2.76 25.55 8.52
N ALA A 136 3.14 26.15 7.39
CA ALA A 136 2.56 27.43 6.95
C ALA A 136 1.06 27.35 6.64
N LEU A 137 0.60 26.27 5.98
CA LEU A 137 -0.83 26.06 5.74
C LEU A 137 -1.61 25.77 7.03
N VAL A 138 -1.04 24.98 7.95
CA VAL A 138 -1.68 24.68 9.24
C VAL A 138 -1.83 25.95 10.07
N LEU A 139 -0.78 26.78 10.17
CA LEU A 139 -0.86 28.05 10.88
C LEU A 139 -1.89 28.99 10.25
N ARG A 140 -1.86 29.15 8.92
CA ARG A 140 -2.76 30.08 8.23
C ARG A 140 -4.22 29.64 8.29
N TYR A 141 -4.52 28.41 7.88
CA TYR A 141 -5.90 28.01 7.58
C TYR A 141 -6.56 27.20 8.70
N PHE A 142 -5.77 26.57 9.58
CA PHE A 142 -6.32 25.75 10.68
C PHE A 142 -6.23 26.46 12.05
N GLN A 143 -5.46 27.54 12.15
CA GLN A 143 -5.34 28.35 13.36
C GLN A 143 -5.65 29.84 13.11
N ASN A 144 -6.14 30.15 11.90
CA ASN A 144 -6.55 31.48 11.48
C ASN A 144 -5.50 32.59 11.70
N GLN A 145 -4.21 32.25 11.65
CA GLN A 145 -3.12 33.22 11.85
C GLN A 145 -2.97 34.13 10.61
N SER A 146 -2.63 35.39 10.83
CA SER A 146 -2.28 36.36 9.78
C SER A 146 -0.94 36.01 9.12
N MET A 147 -0.67 36.57 7.93
CA MET A 147 0.61 36.32 7.21
C MET A 147 1.83 36.76 8.02
N ALA A 148 1.71 37.87 8.75
CA ALA A 148 2.73 38.37 9.66
C ALA A 148 2.99 37.39 10.81
N GLU A 149 1.94 36.86 11.45
CA GLU A 149 2.06 35.89 12.55
C GLU A 149 2.62 34.55 12.06
N VAL A 150 2.20 34.06 10.87
CA VAL A 150 2.80 32.87 10.26
C VAL A 150 4.29 33.08 9.98
N GLY A 151 4.67 34.26 9.50
CA GLY A 151 6.08 34.64 9.32
C GLY A 151 6.86 34.57 10.63
N GLN A 152 6.37 35.21 11.68
CA GLN A 152 7.00 35.21 13.01
C GLN A 152 7.15 33.79 13.58
N LEU A 153 6.09 32.99 13.54
CA LEU A 153 6.10 31.62 14.08
C LEU A 153 7.01 30.66 13.31
N LEU A 154 7.27 30.93 12.03
CA LEU A 154 8.19 30.14 11.20
C LEU A 154 9.60 30.74 11.10
N GLY A 155 9.87 31.90 11.71
CA GLY A 155 11.14 32.62 11.59
C GLY A 155 11.42 33.14 10.18
N LEU A 156 10.38 33.61 9.47
CA LEU A 156 10.43 34.10 8.09
C LEU A 156 9.90 35.53 8.01
N ALA A 157 10.34 36.27 6.99
CA ALA A 157 9.66 37.52 6.60
C ALA A 157 8.24 37.22 6.09
N GLU A 158 7.30 38.13 6.33
CA GLU A 158 5.89 38.01 5.93
C GLU A 158 5.74 37.68 4.43
N ASN A 159 6.45 38.41 3.57
CA ASN A 159 6.47 38.17 2.12
C ASN A 159 6.97 36.76 1.75
N THR A 160 7.88 36.18 2.55
CA THR A 160 8.37 34.81 2.36
C THR A 160 7.32 33.79 2.82
N ALA A 161 6.57 34.06 3.89
CA ALA A 161 5.45 33.24 4.33
C ALA A 161 4.32 33.23 3.29
N GLN A 162 3.94 34.40 2.76
CA GLN A 162 2.94 34.52 1.70
C GLN A 162 3.32 33.73 0.44
N LYS A 163 4.57 33.88 -0.06
CA LYS A 163 5.08 33.09 -1.19
C LYS A 163 5.13 31.58 -0.90
N ARG A 164 5.36 31.19 0.35
CA ARG A 164 5.37 29.77 0.74
C ARG A 164 3.95 29.18 0.77
N ILE A 165 2.98 29.92 1.29
CA ILE A 165 1.56 29.53 1.30
C ILE A 165 1.03 29.43 -0.13
N GLY A 166 1.31 30.42 -0.99
CA GLY A 166 0.89 30.38 -2.40
C GLY A 166 1.43 29.16 -3.15
N ARG A 167 2.70 28.82 -2.96
CA ARG A 167 3.31 27.60 -3.53
C ARG A 167 2.67 26.32 -2.99
N ALA A 168 2.36 26.28 -1.70
CA ALA A 168 1.72 25.12 -1.08
C ALA A 168 0.30 24.89 -1.62
N LEU A 169 -0.50 25.95 -1.74
CA LEU A 169 -1.85 25.88 -2.33
C LEU A 169 -1.82 25.46 -3.80
N GLU A 170 -0.84 25.93 -4.56
CA GLU A 170 -0.69 25.52 -5.97
C GLU A 170 -0.32 24.04 -6.11
N LYS A 171 0.48 23.50 -5.19
CA LYS A 171 0.77 22.05 -5.13
C LYS A 171 -0.49 21.26 -4.77
N LEU A 172 -1.28 21.72 -3.80
CA LEU A 172 -2.56 21.11 -3.46
C LEU A 172 -3.52 21.12 -4.65
N ARG A 173 -3.64 22.26 -5.35
CA ARG A 173 -4.47 22.41 -6.55
C ARG A 173 -4.07 21.41 -7.64
N LYS A 174 -2.78 21.29 -7.96
CA LYS A 174 -2.28 20.32 -8.94
C LYS A 174 -2.56 18.88 -8.53
N PHE A 175 -2.43 18.55 -7.24
CA PHE A 175 -2.69 17.20 -6.73
C PHE A 175 -4.18 16.82 -6.81
N LEU A 176 -5.05 17.76 -6.42
CA LEU A 176 -6.51 17.62 -6.43
C LEU A 176 -7.08 17.59 -7.85
N PHE A 177 -6.52 18.39 -8.77
CA PHE A 177 -6.90 18.41 -10.17
C PHE A 177 -6.69 17.05 -10.85
N LYS A 178 -5.56 16.38 -10.59
CA LYS A 178 -5.27 15.02 -11.09
C LYS A 178 -6.23 13.93 -10.58
N ARG A 179 -7.07 14.26 -9.60
CA ARG A 179 -8.01 13.35 -8.95
C ARG A 179 -9.46 13.81 -9.06
N GLY A 180 -9.75 14.63 -10.07
CA GLY A 180 -11.10 15.04 -10.45
C GLY A 180 -11.65 16.28 -9.72
N VAL A 181 -10.88 16.90 -8.82
CA VAL A 181 -11.31 18.12 -8.11
C VAL A 181 -10.80 19.36 -8.85
N LYS A 182 -11.65 19.97 -9.67
CA LYS A 182 -11.35 21.21 -10.41
C LYS A 182 -11.68 22.43 -9.55
N SER A 183 -10.67 23.14 -9.07
CA SER A 183 -10.84 24.37 -8.28
C SER A 183 -9.60 25.29 -8.39
N THR A 184 -9.74 26.55 -7.96
CA THR A 184 -8.63 27.51 -7.91
C THR A 184 -7.87 27.40 -6.59
N ALA A 185 -6.60 27.85 -6.55
CA ALA A 185 -5.81 27.84 -5.31
C ALA A 185 -6.45 28.71 -4.22
N ALA A 186 -7.10 29.82 -4.61
CA ALA A 186 -7.84 30.70 -3.71
C ALA A 186 -9.08 30.01 -3.13
N ALA A 187 -9.90 29.38 -3.97
CA ALA A 187 -11.10 28.64 -3.53
C ALA A 187 -10.74 27.43 -2.64
N ILE A 188 -9.62 26.75 -2.91
CA ILE A 188 -9.10 25.69 -2.03
C ILE A 188 -8.72 26.27 -0.66
N GLY A 189 -8.00 27.41 -0.63
CA GLY A 189 -7.64 28.08 0.62
C GLY A 189 -8.86 28.51 1.44
N GLU A 190 -9.86 29.10 0.78
CA GLU A 190 -11.13 29.52 1.39
C GLU A 190 -11.93 28.33 1.92
N THR A 191 -12.09 27.27 1.13
CA THR A 191 -12.83 26.05 1.53
C THR A 191 -12.16 25.36 2.73
N ILE A 192 -10.82 25.30 2.77
CA ILE A 192 -10.07 24.79 3.93
C ILE A 192 -10.30 25.72 5.14
N SER A 193 -10.24 27.03 4.96
CA SER A 193 -10.45 27.99 6.06
C SER A 193 -11.82 27.84 6.71
N VAL A 194 -12.86 27.60 5.93
CA VAL A 194 -14.25 27.48 6.40
C VAL A 194 -14.51 26.13 7.08
N ASN A 195 -13.89 25.05 6.62
CA ASN A 195 -14.29 23.68 7.00
C ASN A 195 -13.24 22.87 7.78
N SER A 196 -12.03 23.42 7.98
CA SER A 196 -10.89 22.63 8.51
C SER A 196 -10.92 22.37 10.01
N VAL A 197 -11.65 23.17 10.78
CA VAL A 197 -11.77 23.06 12.23
C VAL A 197 -13.24 22.94 12.63
N GLN A 198 -13.62 21.78 13.14
CA GLN A 198 -14.90 21.53 13.80
C GLN A 198 -14.76 21.69 15.31
N VAL A 199 -15.85 22.13 15.94
CA VAL A 199 -15.93 22.29 17.40
C VAL A 199 -15.88 20.91 18.05
N ALA A 200 -14.86 20.67 18.89
CA ALA A 200 -14.78 19.44 19.67
C ALA A 200 -15.78 19.47 20.84
N PRO A 201 -16.36 18.33 21.26
CA PRO A 201 -17.25 18.27 22.42
C PRO A 201 -16.60 18.84 23.68
N ALA A 202 -17.29 19.72 24.41
CA ALA A 202 -16.70 20.44 25.56
C ALA A 202 -16.23 19.51 26.70
N VAL A 203 -16.85 18.34 26.85
CA VAL A 203 -16.50 17.33 27.86
C VAL A 203 -15.17 16.63 27.52
N LEU A 204 -14.82 16.56 26.23
CA LEU A 204 -13.63 15.86 25.74
C LEU A 204 -12.33 16.50 26.23
N ALA A 205 -12.29 17.83 26.35
CA ALA A 205 -11.08 18.52 26.82
C ALA A 205 -10.68 18.08 28.22
N LYS A 206 -11.66 17.95 29.14
CA LYS A 206 -11.40 17.54 30.53
C LYS A 206 -10.93 16.08 30.62
N SER A 207 -11.59 15.17 29.91
CA SER A 207 -11.24 13.74 29.93
C SER A 207 -9.88 13.47 29.28
N VAL A 208 -9.57 14.18 28.19
CA VAL A 208 -8.28 14.09 27.51
C VAL A 208 -7.14 14.63 28.38
N THR A 209 -7.34 15.77 29.03
CA THR A 209 -6.36 16.33 29.98
C THR A 209 -6.09 15.34 31.12
N ALA A 210 -7.11 14.82 31.79
CA ALA A 210 -6.96 13.87 32.89
C ALA A 210 -6.20 12.60 32.47
N ALA A 211 -6.56 12.01 31.33
CA ALA A 211 -5.91 10.80 30.82
C ALA A 211 -4.45 11.05 30.39
N ALA A 212 -4.15 12.23 29.83
CA ALA A 212 -2.81 12.62 29.43
C ALA A 212 -1.89 12.89 30.63
N LEU A 213 -2.40 13.54 31.67
CA LEU A 213 -1.66 13.77 32.93
C LEU A 213 -1.34 12.46 33.65
N ALA A 214 -2.29 11.52 33.65
CA ALA A 214 -2.07 10.14 34.11
C ALA A 214 -1.18 9.31 33.16
N LYS A 215 -0.58 9.93 32.13
CA LYS A 215 0.24 9.29 31.08
C LYS A 215 -0.44 8.08 30.44
N GLY A 216 -1.76 8.07 30.36
CA GLY A 216 -2.56 6.99 29.78
C GLY A 216 -2.91 5.85 30.73
N ALA A 217 -2.67 5.94 32.03
CA ALA A 217 -3.11 4.93 33.00
C ALA A 217 -4.64 4.82 33.09
N ALA A 218 -5.36 5.91 32.80
CA ALA A 218 -6.82 5.97 32.73
C ALA A 218 -7.36 5.91 31.28
N ALA A 219 -6.53 5.56 30.30
CA ALA A 219 -6.94 5.52 28.90
C ALA A 219 -7.59 4.18 28.53
N SER A 220 -8.52 4.18 27.57
CA SER A 220 -9.16 2.95 27.10
C SER A 220 -8.12 2.02 26.42
N THR A 221 -8.46 0.74 26.32
CA THR A 221 -7.64 -0.26 25.60
C THR A 221 -7.42 0.14 24.14
N SER A 222 -8.44 0.69 23.49
CA SER A 222 -8.36 1.24 22.12
C SER A 222 -7.36 2.39 22.02
N THR A 223 -7.43 3.37 22.94
CA THR A 223 -6.51 4.51 23.00
C THR A 223 -5.07 4.06 23.26
N LEU A 224 -4.87 3.10 24.18
CA LEU A 224 -3.53 2.55 24.49
C LEU A 224 -2.90 1.85 23.28
N THR A 225 -3.71 1.16 22.48
CA THR A 225 -3.25 0.49 21.26
C THR A 225 -2.81 1.51 20.20
N LEU A 226 -3.56 2.61 20.06
CA LEU A 226 -3.19 3.74 19.20
C LEU A 226 -1.89 4.42 19.63
N ILE A 227 -1.73 4.66 20.93
CA ILE A 227 -0.50 5.25 21.50
C ILE A 227 0.71 4.35 21.22
N LYS A 228 0.61 3.04 21.48
CA LYS A 228 1.70 2.08 21.22
C LYS A 228 2.07 2.06 19.74
N GLY A 229 1.08 2.03 18.84
CA GLY A 229 1.31 2.05 17.40
C GLY A 229 2.01 3.31 16.91
N ALA A 230 1.51 4.49 17.30
CA ALA A 230 2.09 5.77 16.90
C ALA A 230 3.51 5.97 17.47
N LEU A 231 3.75 5.61 18.74
CA LEU A 231 5.09 5.68 19.35
C LEU A 231 6.10 4.76 18.65
N LYS A 232 5.69 3.53 18.29
CA LYS A 232 6.53 2.58 17.55
C LYS A 232 6.91 3.11 16.17
N ILE A 233 5.97 3.72 15.45
CA ILE A 233 6.25 4.34 14.14
C ILE A 233 7.20 5.53 14.31
N MET A 234 6.96 6.42 15.27
CA MET A 234 7.83 7.57 15.52
C MET A 234 9.25 7.18 15.96
N ALA A 235 9.41 6.10 16.73
CA ALA A 235 10.73 5.58 17.11
C ALA A 235 11.50 5.07 15.88
N TRP A 236 10.83 4.37 14.97
CA TRP A 236 11.40 3.91 13.70
C TRP A 236 11.78 5.06 12.75
N THR A 237 11.06 6.18 12.80
CA THR A 237 11.43 7.39 12.02
C THR A 237 12.65 8.11 12.59
N LYS A 238 12.81 8.17 13.93
CA LYS A 238 13.99 8.78 14.58
C LYS A 238 15.24 7.90 14.52
N ALA A 239 15.11 6.58 14.52
CA ALA A 239 16.25 5.65 14.37
C ALA A 239 16.98 5.86 13.03
N LYS A 240 16.28 6.24 11.96
CA LYS A 240 16.90 6.61 10.67
C LYS A 240 17.72 7.91 10.74
N THR A 241 17.47 8.80 11.70
CA THR A 241 18.15 10.10 11.82
C THR A 241 19.34 10.09 12.78
N VAL A 242 19.37 9.20 13.79
CA VAL A 242 20.46 9.14 14.80
C VAL A 242 21.68 8.36 14.30
N VAL A 243 21.53 7.52 13.27
CA VAL A 243 22.65 6.84 12.60
C VAL A 243 23.67 7.84 12.03
N ILE A 244 23.34 9.11 11.83
CA ILE A 244 24.24 10.09 11.19
C ILE A 244 25.31 10.66 12.15
N ALA A 245 25.09 10.65 13.48
CA ALA A 245 25.99 11.35 14.42
C ALA A 245 26.93 10.44 15.24
N GLY A 246 26.60 9.14 15.38
CA GLY A 246 27.42 8.17 16.12
C GLY A 246 28.46 7.43 15.28
N LEU A 247 28.57 7.74 13.97
CA LEU A 247 29.46 7.02 13.06
C LEU A 247 30.95 7.37 13.25
N SER A 248 31.31 8.54 13.78
CA SER A 248 32.66 9.10 13.56
C SER A 248 33.83 8.37 14.25
N VAL A 249 33.60 7.66 15.37
CA VAL A 249 34.71 7.06 16.16
C VAL A 249 34.69 5.54 16.16
N VAL A 250 33.54 4.89 15.94
CA VAL A 250 33.47 3.42 15.80
C VAL A 250 33.78 2.97 14.37
N LEU A 251 33.67 3.86 13.37
CA LEU A 251 33.96 3.60 11.96
C LEU A 251 35.34 2.97 11.70
N ALA A 252 36.38 3.28 12.45
CA ALA A 252 37.74 2.84 12.10
C ALA A 252 37.98 1.33 12.33
N ALA A 253 37.38 0.72 13.36
CA ALA A 253 37.63 -0.70 13.68
C ALA A 253 36.63 -1.65 12.98
N THR A 254 35.38 -1.22 12.79
CA THR A 254 34.37 -2.03 12.10
C THR A 254 34.46 -1.96 10.58
N THR A 255 35.03 -0.90 10.00
CA THR A 255 35.14 -0.80 8.53
C THR A 255 36.05 -1.87 7.97
N ALA A 256 37.18 -2.21 8.59
CA ALA A 256 38.08 -3.23 8.05
C ALA A 256 37.44 -4.62 7.95
N THR A 257 36.57 -4.98 8.89
CA THR A 257 35.86 -6.28 8.89
C THR A 257 34.62 -6.26 8.00
N PHE A 258 33.87 -5.15 7.98
CA PHE A 258 32.73 -5.00 7.07
C PHE A 258 33.14 -4.82 5.61
N THR A 259 34.22 -4.11 5.31
CA THR A 259 34.69 -3.95 3.92
C THR A 259 35.15 -5.28 3.36
N VAL A 260 35.87 -6.11 4.12
CA VAL A 260 36.25 -7.46 3.66
C VAL A 260 35.02 -8.33 3.44
N LYS A 261 34.03 -8.30 4.33
CA LYS A 261 32.79 -9.07 4.17
C LYS A 261 31.90 -8.55 3.04
N GLU A 262 31.80 -7.24 2.86
CA GLU A 262 30.96 -6.59 1.84
C GLU A 262 31.60 -6.58 0.46
N ILE A 263 32.94 -6.55 0.37
CA ILE A 263 33.69 -6.79 -0.87
C ILE A 263 33.52 -8.26 -1.29
N HIS A 264 33.63 -9.20 -0.36
CA HIS A 264 33.36 -10.61 -0.64
C HIS A 264 31.89 -10.85 -1.06
N GLU A 265 30.91 -10.28 -0.36
CA GLU A 265 29.49 -10.34 -0.77
C GLU A 265 29.21 -9.62 -2.10
N ARG A 266 29.93 -8.54 -2.45
CA ARG A 266 29.80 -7.85 -3.75
C ARG A 266 30.39 -8.67 -4.89
N GLU A 267 31.49 -9.38 -4.66
CA GLU A 267 32.11 -10.26 -5.65
C GLU A 267 31.24 -11.51 -5.87
N SER A 268 30.69 -12.11 -4.82
CA SER A 268 29.89 -13.33 -4.91
C SER A 268 28.42 -13.09 -5.28
N TYR A 269 27.81 -11.97 -4.87
CA TYR A 269 26.37 -11.72 -5.06
C TYR A 269 26.08 -10.32 -5.63
N SER A 270 26.84 -9.89 -6.62
CA SER A 270 26.69 -8.57 -7.26
C SER A 270 25.23 -8.28 -7.66
N TRP A 271 24.50 -9.29 -8.15
CA TRP A 271 23.09 -9.19 -8.55
C TRP A 271 22.12 -8.90 -7.39
N ARG A 272 22.46 -9.26 -6.14
CA ARG A 272 21.65 -9.00 -4.93
C ARG A 272 21.87 -7.59 -4.35
N THR A 273 22.94 -6.90 -4.76
CA THR A 273 23.34 -5.59 -4.22
C THR A 273 22.94 -4.40 -5.09
N LEU A 274 22.39 -4.64 -6.29
CA LEU A 274 22.01 -3.57 -7.21
C LEU A 274 20.83 -2.74 -6.67
N SER A 275 21.11 -1.46 -6.41
CA SER A 275 20.13 -0.42 -6.04
C SER A 275 19.05 -0.24 -7.12
N SER A 276 19.38 -0.53 -8.37
CA SER A 276 18.45 -0.69 -9.49
C SER A 276 18.54 -2.12 -10.03
N PHE A 277 17.50 -2.93 -9.81
CA PHE A 277 17.34 -4.17 -10.59
C PHE A 277 17.08 -3.75 -12.04
N SER A 278 18.12 -3.79 -12.86
CA SER A 278 18.00 -3.81 -14.31
C SER A 278 18.05 -5.28 -14.70
N PRO A 279 17.01 -5.84 -15.34
CA PRO A 279 17.08 -7.19 -15.89
C PRO A 279 18.37 -7.30 -16.71
N PRO A 280 19.21 -8.32 -16.49
CA PRO A 280 20.37 -8.51 -17.34
C PRO A 280 19.86 -8.70 -18.77
N TRP A 281 20.27 -7.81 -19.67
CA TRP A 281 20.01 -7.94 -21.10
C TRP A 281 20.62 -9.23 -21.69
N SER A 282 21.48 -9.91 -20.92
CA SER A 282 21.99 -11.24 -21.24
C SER A 282 22.22 -12.06 -19.96
N PHE A 283 21.42 -13.12 -19.78
CA PHE A 283 21.65 -14.14 -18.76
C PHE A 283 22.92 -14.97 -19.03
N ALA A 284 23.51 -14.90 -20.23
CA ALA A 284 24.75 -15.60 -20.58
C ALA A 284 25.98 -15.11 -19.81
N LYS A 285 25.92 -13.93 -19.20
CA LYS A 285 27.00 -13.36 -18.40
C LYS A 285 26.80 -13.53 -16.89
N MET A 286 25.73 -14.21 -16.48
CA MET A 286 25.46 -14.51 -15.07
C MET A 286 26.23 -15.76 -14.62
N PRO A 287 26.57 -15.88 -13.32
CA PRO A 287 27.06 -17.15 -12.78
C PRO A 287 26.04 -18.25 -13.07
N GLN A 288 26.50 -19.47 -13.33
CA GLN A 288 25.64 -20.64 -13.54
C GLN A 288 25.39 -21.29 -12.19
N GLU A 289 24.29 -20.92 -11.54
CA GLU A 289 23.98 -21.35 -10.18
C GLU A 289 22.47 -21.44 -9.97
N VAL A 290 22.08 -22.24 -8.99
CA VAL A 290 20.69 -22.35 -8.54
C VAL A 290 20.66 -22.30 -7.03
N GLU A 291 20.21 -21.18 -6.49
CA GLU A 291 20.19 -20.94 -5.05
C GLU A 291 18.98 -20.11 -4.64
N ILE A 292 18.45 -20.41 -3.45
CA ILE A 292 17.36 -19.67 -2.81
C ILE A 292 17.87 -19.11 -1.48
N PHE A 293 17.74 -17.79 -1.31
CA PHE A 293 18.16 -17.07 -0.12
C PHE A 293 16.97 -16.38 0.54
N PRO A 294 16.96 -16.21 1.87
CA PRO A 294 16.14 -15.18 2.49
C PRO A 294 16.41 -13.81 1.86
N ALA A 295 15.36 -13.06 1.55
CA ALA A 295 15.51 -11.78 0.86
C ALA A 295 16.35 -10.81 1.68
N LYS A 296 17.38 -10.21 1.07
CA LYS A 296 18.23 -9.20 1.73
C LYS A 296 17.44 -7.92 2.02
N PHE A 297 16.47 -7.60 1.15
CA PHE A 297 15.60 -6.41 1.26
C PHE A 297 14.12 -6.78 1.12
N PRO A 298 13.50 -7.45 2.11
CA PRO A 298 12.16 -8.03 2.00
C PRO A 298 11.03 -7.00 1.91
N LYS A 299 11.31 -5.73 2.25
CA LYS A 299 10.36 -4.61 2.11
C LYS A 299 10.42 -3.94 0.74
N ARG A 300 11.30 -4.41 -0.14
CA ARG A 300 11.33 -3.98 -1.53
C ARG A 300 10.18 -4.70 -2.25
N GLY A 301 9.47 -3.99 -3.12
CA GLY A 301 8.49 -4.64 -4.00
C GLY A 301 9.16 -5.77 -4.78
N SER A 302 8.43 -6.86 -4.98
CA SER A 302 8.91 -8.04 -5.70
C SER A 302 9.38 -7.67 -7.11
N ARG A 303 10.54 -8.18 -7.50
CA ARG A 303 11.09 -8.01 -8.86
C ARG A 303 11.60 -9.35 -9.32
N TYR A 304 11.31 -9.71 -10.55
CA TYR A 304 11.89 -10.89 -11.16
C TYR A 304 12.09 -10.63 -12.64
N ALA A 305 13.01 -11.37 -13.24
CA ALA A 305 13.25 -11.40 -14.67
C ALA A 305 13.51 -12.83 -15.10
N GLY A 306 13.04 -13.18 -16.28
CA GLY A 306 13.25 -14.47 -16.91
C GLY A 306 13.69 -14.32 -18.35
N GLU A 307 14.45 -15.29 -18.86
CA GLU A 307 14.65 -15.48 -20.28
C GLU A 307 13.52 -16.34 -20.86
N ALA A 308 12.95 -15.91 -21.99
CA ALA A 308 11.90 -16.64 -22.68
C ALA A 308 12.45 -17.93 -23.33
N GLY A 309 11.91 -19.10 -22.97
CA GLY A 309 12.32 -20.39 -23.50
C GLY A 309 11.90 -21.55 -22.60
N ASN A 310 12.04 -22.79 -23.10
CA ASN A 310 11.53 -24.01 -22.46
C ASN A 310 12.16 -24.30 -21.07
N ASP A 311 13.41 -23.88 -20.85
CA ASP A 311 14.18 -24.12 -19.61
C ASP A 311 14.62 -22.81 -18.92
N GLY A 312 13.83 -21.74 -19.10
CA GLY A 312 14.22 -20.34 -18.87
C GLY A 312 15.13 -20.07 -17.65
N ARG A 313 16.08 -19.15 -17.83
CA ARG A 313 16.91 -18.65 -16.73
C ARG A 313 16.15 -17.57 -15.98
N PHE A 314 16.10 -17.68 -14.66
CA PHE A 314 15.30 -16.80 -13.81
C PHE A 314 16.12 -16.18 -12.68
N ILE A 315 15.71 -14.97 -12.31
CA ILE A 315 16.22 -14.30 -11.13
C ILE A 315 15.07 -13.58 -10.45
N GLY A 316 14.98 -13.70 -9.13
CA GLY A 316 13.98 -13.03 -8.32
C GLY A 316 14.61 -12.33 -7.14
N LEU A 317 14.09 -11.15 -6.82
CA LEU A 317 14.45 -10.35 -5.66
C LEU A 317 13.20 -10.02 -4.87
N SER A 318 13.24 -10.30 -3.57
CA SER A 318 12.12 -10.04 -2.66
C SER A 318 10.80 -10.64 -3.18
N VAL A 319 10.84 -11.85 -3.75
CA VAL A 319 9.66 -12.59 -4.23
C VAL A 319 9.18 -13.55 -3.14
N PRO A 320 7.88 -13.81 -3.00
CA PRO A 320 7.43 -14.88 -2.13
C PRO A 320 7.67 -16.24 -2.79
N VAL A 321 7.62 -17.31 -2.00
CA VAL A 321 7.94 -18.67 -2.46
C VAL A 321 7.02 -19.16 -3.58
N GLN A 322 5.78 -18.67 -3.65
CA GLN A 322 4.81 -19.00 -4.71
C GLN A 322 5.39 -18.74 -6.11
N ILE A 323 6.05 -17.60 -6.30
CA ILE A 323 6.71 -17.27 -7.57
C ILE A 323 7.84 -18.24 -7.86
N ILE A 324 8.62 -18.64 -6.86
CA ILE A 324 9.71 -19.60 -7.06
C ILE A 324 9.14 -20.96 -7.52
N ILE A 325 8.03 -21.39 -6.92
CA ILE A 325 7.33 -22.63 -7.29
C ILE A 325 6.81 -22.56 -8.73
N GLU A 326 6.12 -21.49 -9.10
CA GLU A 326 5.59 -21.32 -10.47
C GLU A 326 6.69 -21.42 -11.53
N HIS A 327 7.89 -20.88 -11.25
CA HIS A 327 9.04 -20.94 -12.14
C HIS A 327 9.72 -22.32 -12.11
N ALA A 328 9.87 -22.94 -10.93
CA ALA A 328 10.50 -24.25 -10.79
C ALA A 328 9.75 -25.37 -11.52
N PHE A 329 8.41 -25.27 -11.55
CA PHE A 329 7.54 -26.25 -12.22
C PHE A 329 7.08 -25.82 -13.61
N HIS A 330 7.55 -24.67 -14.10
CA HIS A 330 7.10 -24.08 -15.38
C HIS A 330 5.57 -24.00 -15.48
N PHE A 331 4.93 -23.66 -14.35
CA PHE A 331 3.49 -23.75 -14.18
C PHE A 331 2.94 -22.40 -13.70
N GLN A 332 2.62 -21.54 -14.66
CA GLN A 332 2.18 -20.15 -14.45
C GLN A 332 0.64 -20.08 -14.35
N HIS A 333 0.07 -20.95 -13.51
CA HIS A 333 -1.37 -21.01 -13.23
C HIS A 333 -1.58 -21.03 -11.73
N PRO A 334 -1.52 -19.87 -11.04
CA PRO A 334 -1.54 -19.81 -9.58
C PRO A 334 -2.81 -20.45 -9.00
N ASP A 335 -3.95 -20.33 -9.67
CA ASP A 335 -5.23 -20.93 -9.27
C ASP A 335 -5.29 -22.45 -9.46
N ARG A 336 -4.26 -23.03 -10.12
CA ARG A 336 -4.08 -24.47 -10.29
C ARG A 336 -2.98 -25.06 -9.40
N ILE A 337 -2.49 -24.29 -8.42
CA ILE A 337 -1.49 -24.74 -7.46
C ILE A 337 -2.13 -24.89 -6.08
N ILE A 338 -2.05 -26.09 -5.52
CA ILE A 338 -2.49 -26.37 -4.15
C ILE A 338 -1.29 -26.21 -3.24
N TYR A 339 -1.34 -25.18 -2.38
CA TYR A 339 -0.30 -24.93 -1.39
C TYR A 339 -0.62 -25.59 -0.04
N PRO A 340 0.39 -26.00 0.73
CA PRO A 340 0.18 -26.43 2.11
C PRO A 340 -0.24 -25.21 2.95
N SER A 341 -1.02 -25.43 4.01
CA SER A 341 -1.58 -24.35 4.84
C SER A 341 -0.52 -23.38 5.41
N SER A 342 0.73 -23.82 5.55
CA SER A 342 1.86 -22.99 5.98
C SER A 342 2.25 -21.88 4.99
N LEU A 343 1.80 -21.98 3.74
CA LEU A 343 2.03 -21.01 2.67
C LEU A 343 0.78 -20.15 2.39
N HIS A 344 -0.31 -20.32 3.15
CA HIS A 344 -1.46 -19.43 3.08
C HIS A 344 -1.19 -18.18 3.91
N TYR A 345 -0.98 -17.06 3.22
CA TYR A 345 -0.72 -15.77 3.84
C TYR A 345 -1.90 -14.82 3.63
N ALA A 346 -2.25 -14.04 4.66
CA ALA A 346 -3.36 -13.08 4.60
C ALA A 346 -3.19 -11.98 3.52
N ASN A 347 -1.96 -11.75 3.07
CA ASN A 347 -1.64 -10.95 1.88
C ASN A 347 -0.18 -11.19 1.44
N TYR A 348 0.10 -10.84 0.19
CA TYR A 348 1.40 -10.98 -0.45
C TYR A 348 2.55 -10.26 0.30
N ASP A 349 2.25 -9.16 1.01
CA ASP A 349 3.23 -8.40 1.81
C ASP A 349 3.62 -9.09 3.12
N SER A 350 2.79 -10.01 3.61
CA SER A 350 3.02 -10.76 4.86
C SER A 350 3.79 -12.07 4.65
N ALA A 351 3.89 -12.54 3.41
CA ALA A 351 4.65 -13.73 3.06
C ALA A 351 6.17 -13.50 3.27
N PRO A 352 6.91 -14.48 3.81
CA PRO A 352 8.37 -14.50 3.75
C PRO A 352 8.83 -14.28 2.31
N LYS A 353 9.87 -13.45 2.16
CA LYS A 353 10.43 -13.08 0.86
C LYS A 353 11.80 -13.70 0.68
N TYR A 354 12.08 -14.06 -0.55
CA TYR A 354 13.30 -14.74 -0.97
C TYR A 354 13.93 -14.01 -2.16
N ASP A 355 15.25 -14.07 -2.23
CA ASP A 355 16.01 -13.79 -3.44
C ASP A 355 16.36 -15.16 -4.03
N PHE A 356 16.19 -15.36 -5.33
CA PHE A 356 16.58 -16.61 -5.98
C PHE A 356 17.27 -16.35 -7.31
N ILE A 357 18.11 -17.30 -7.70
CA ILE A 357 18.77 -17.35 -9.00
C ILE A 357 18.65 -18.77 -9.52
N ALA A 358 18.33 -18.91 -10.81
CA ALA A 358 18.32 -20.16 -11.53
C ALA A 358 18.80 -19.90 -12.95
N THR A 359 20.10 -20.05 -13.18
CA THR A 359 20.77 -19.56 -14.41
C THR A 359 21.49 -20.65 -15.18
N LEU A 360 21.19 -21.92 -14.91
CA LEU A 360 21.73 -23.03 -15.68
C LEU A 360 21.26 -22.95 -17.14
N PRO A 361 22.12 -23.27 -18.12
CA PRO A 361 21.73 -23.28 -19.53
C PRO A 361 20.59 -24.25 -19.85
N HIS A 362 20.52 -25.36 -19.11
CA HIS A 362 19.49 -26.41 -19.21
C HIS A 362 19.17 -26.92 -17.80
N GLY A 363 17.95 -27.37 -17.59
CA GLY A 363 17.54 -27.98 -16.34
C GLY A 363 17.43 -27.02 -15.14
N SER A 364 17.28 -25.71 -15.40
CA SER A 364 17.13 -24.70 -14.34
C SER A 364 15.89 -24.96 -13.48
N GLY A 365 14.80 -25.43 -14.08
CA GLY A 365 13.56 -25.79 -13.36
C GLY A 365 13.77 -26.95 -12.39
N GLU A 366 14.33 -28.08 -12.84
CA GLU A 366 14.59 -29.25 -12.01
C GLU A 366 15.59 -28.95 -10.90
N ALA A 367 16.65 -28.21 -11.20
CA ALA A 367 17.60 -27.76 -10.18
C ALA A 367 16.93 -26.85 -9.15
N LEU A 368 16.00 -25.98 -9.56
CA LEU A 368 15.25 -25.12 -8.65
C LEU A 368 14.25 -25.91 -7.80
N GLN A 369 13.67 -27.00 -8.33
CA GLN A 369 12.86 -27.95 -7.54
C GLN A 369 13.72 -28.66 -6.47
N GLN A 370 14.94 -29.07 -6.80
CA GLN A 370 15.87 -29.67 -5.83
C GLN A 370 16.25 -28.66 -4.73
N GLU A 371 16.50 -27.41 -5.11
CA GLU A 371 16.82 -26.34 -4.15
C GLU A 371 15.62 -25.95 -3.30
N LEU A 372 14.38 -25.96 -3.83
CA LEU A 372 13.14 -25.81 -3.04
C LEU A 372 13.04 -26.91 -1.97
N ARG A 373 13.36 -28.16 -2.33
CA ARG A 373 13.36 -29.28 -1.39
C ARG A 373 14.43 -29.12 -0.32
N LYS A 374 15.64 -28.74 -0.71
CA LYS A 374 16.80 -28.59 0.18
C LYS A 374 16.67 -27.40 1.13
N SER A 375 16.32 -26.23 0.60
CA SER A 375 16.39 -24.97 1.34
C SER A 375 15.08 -24.60 2.04
N LEU A 376 13.93 -25.02 1.49
CA LEU A 376 12.61 -24.71 2.04
C LEU A 376 11.80 -25.94 2.45
N GLY A 377 12.29 -27.15 2.20
CA GLY A 377 11.58 -28.39 2.54
C GLY A 377 10.26 -28.53 1.77
N LEU A 378 10.20 -28.05 0.53
CA LEU A 378 9.00 -28.11 -0.31
C LEU A 378 9.23 -29.02 -1.52
N ALA A 379 8.23 -29.83 -1.85
CA ALA A 379 8.20 -30.63 -3.06
C ALA A 379 6.84 -30.43 -3.76
N GLY A 380 6.81 -30.57 -5.07
CA GLY A 380 5.60 -30.47 -5.87
C GLY A 380 5.43 -31.69 -6.76
N ARG A 381 4.18 -32.07 -7.01
CA ARG A 381 3.83 -33.13 -7.96
C ARG A 381 2.55 -32.76 -8.70
N PHE A 382 2.46 -33.15 -9.97
CA PHE A 382 1.25 -32.96 -10.75
C PHE A 382 0.26 -34.09 -10.49
N GLU A 383 -1.00 -33.73 -10.20
CA GLU A 383 -2.09 -34.67 -10.02
C GLU A 383 -3.32 -34.22 -10.81
N MET A 384 -4.11 -35.18 -11.27
CA MET A 384 -5.42 -34.91 -11.85
C MET A 384 -6.43 -34.86 -10.70
N ILE A 385 -6.99 -33.67 -10.43
CA ILE A 385 -7.91 -33.44 -9.32
C ILE A 385 -9.24 -32.95 -9.86
N GLU A 386 -10.34 -33.60 -9.44
CA GLU A 386 -11.69 -33.10 -9.68
C GLU A 386 -11.89 -31.79 -8.92
N THR A 387 -12.09 -30.70 -9.65
CA THR A 387 -12.22 -29.36 -9.07
C THR A 387 -13.29 -28.57 -9.79
N ASN A 388 -13.87 -27.59 -9.11
CA ASN A 388 -14.80 -26.66 -9.72
C ASN A 388 -14.07 -25.84 -10.78
N ALA A 389 -14.55 -25.90 -12.02
CA ALA A 389 -13.93 -25.25 -13.17
C ALA A 389 -15.00 -24.75 -14.15
N LEU A 390 -14.55 -24.01 -15.16
CA LEU A 390 -15.38 -23.58 -16.27
C LEU A 390 -14.86 -24.16 -17.59
N LEU A 391 -15.78 -24.58 -18.45
CA LEU A 391 -15.49 -24.92 -19.83
C LEU A 391 -15.84 -23.74 -20.72
N LEU A 392 -14.85 -23.24 -21.46
CA LEU A 392 -15.07 -22.30 -22.55
C LEU A 392 -15.48 -23.11 -23.79
N LYS A 393 -16.74 -23.00 -24.19
CA LYS A 393 -17.35 -23.76 -25.29
C LYS A 393 -17.88 -22.84 -26.38
N VAL A 394 -17.92 -23.35 -27.61
CA VAL A 394 -18.61 -22.67 -28.71
C VAL A 394 -20.11 -22.93 -28.61
N LYS A 395 -20.89 -21.87 -28.52
CA LYS A 395 -22.35 -21.89 -28.59
C LYS A 395 -22.85 -21.41 -29.93
N TYR A 396 -22.26 -20.34 -30.46
CA TYR A 396 -22.60 -19.77 -31.76
C TYR A 396 -21.38 -19.81 -32.69
N PRO A 397 -21.18 -20.89 -33.47
CA PRO A 397 -19.97 -21.10 -34.27
C PRO A 397 -19.76 -20.06 -35.39
N ASN A 398 -20.78 -19.29 -35.73
CA ASN A 398 -20.75 -18.25 -36.76
C ASN A 398 -20.66 -16.82 -36.18
N ALA A 399 -20.32 -16.67 -34.90
CA ALA A 399 -20.17 -15.36 -34.31
C ALA A 399 -19.05 -14.57 -35.02
N ALA A 400 -19.38 -13.35 -35.45
CA ALA A 400 -18.50 -12.55 -36.29
C ALA A 400 -17.19 -12.10 -35.60
N GLY A 401 -17.12 -12.14 -34.27
CA GLY A 401 -15.98 -11.62 -33.51
C GLY A 401 -14.74 -12.53 -33.47
N LEU A 402 -14.82 -13.78 -33.93
CA LEU A 402 -13.67 -14.68 -34.06
C LEU A 402 -13.18 -14.72 -35.52
N VAL A 403 -12.26 -13.83 -35.88
CA VAL A 403 -11.75 -13.72 -37.26
C VAL A 403 -10.44 -14.50 -37.38
N PRO A 404 -10.28 -15.48 -38.28
CA PRO A 404 -9.01 -16.17 -38.47
C PRO A 404 -7.85 -15.20 -38.75
N SER A 405 -6.74 -15.37 -38.03
CA SER A 405 -5.54 -14.54 -38.18
C SER A 405 -4.65 -15.03 -39.33
N THR A 406 -4.07 -14.08 -40.06
CA THR A 406 -2.97 -14.31 -41.03
C THR A 406 -1.63 -13.76 -40.53
N SER A 407 -1.63 -13.07 -39.38
CA SER A 407 -0.41 -12.53 -38.76
C SER A 407 0.41 -13.68 -38.18
N LYS A 408 1.74 -13.52 -38.16
CA LYS A 408 2.67 -14.38 -37.39
C LYS A 408 3.18 -13.69 -36.13
N LEU A 409 2.81 -12.43 -35.94
CA LEU A 409 3.17 -11.64 -34.77
C LEU A 409 1.96 -11.61 -33.84
N GLY A 410 2.00 -12.44 -32.81
CA GLY A 410 0.94 -12.52 -31.80
C GLY A 410 1.04 -11.41 -30.77
N SER A 411 -0.11 -10.85 -30.42
CA SER A 411 -0.24 -9.93 -29.28
C SER A 411 -1.59 -10.12 -28.61
N MET A 412 -1.61 -9.91 -27.30
CA MET A 412 -2.83 -9.90 -26.51
C MET A 412 -2.80 -8.69 -25.59
N ASN A 413 -3.93 -8.02 -25.47
CA ASN A 413 -4.10 -6.85 -24.63
C ASN A 413 -5.33 -7.06 -23.75
N VAL A 414 -5.12 -6.95 -22.43
CA VAL A 414 -6.13 -7.13 -21.39
C VAL A 414 -6.21 -5.82 -20.64
N ASN A 415 -7.37 -5.16 -20.72
CA ASN A 415 -7.66 -3.93 -20.01
C ASN A 415 -8.99 -4.07 -19.25
N ASN A 416 -9.24 -3.13 -18.37
CA ASN A 416 -10.53 -2.96 -17.71
C ASN A 416 -11.65 -2.82 -18.76
N GLY A 417 -12.51 -3.83 -18.88
CA GLY A 417 -13.64 -3.84 -19.81
C GLY A 417 -13.32 -4.19 -21.26
N GLU A 418 -12.08 -4.62 -21.57
CA GLU A 418 -11.71 -5.00 -22.93
C GLU A 418 -10.62 -6.07 -22.97
N ILE A 419 -10.84 -7.13 -23.76
CA ILE A 419 -9.81 -8.09 -24.14
C ILE A 419 -9.71 -8.10 -25.66
N SER A 420 -8.49 -7.98 -26.17
CA SER A 420 -8.23 -8.10 -27.60
C SER A 420 -6.99 -8.94 -27.87
N ALA A 421 -6.99 -9.66 -28.98
CA ALA A 421 -5.82 -10.37 -29.44
C ALA A 421 -5.68 -10.26 -30.96
N VAL A 422 -4.42 -10.20 -31.39
CA VAL A 422 -4.00 -10.43 -32.77
C VAL A 422 -3.25 -11.75 -32.78
N ASP A 423 -3.65 -12.67 -33.67
CA ASP A 423 -3.08 -14.02 -33.71
C ASP A 423 -3.15 -14.74 -32.34
N GLY A 424 -4.26 -14.64 -31.61
CA GLY A 424 -4.46 -15.29 -30.31
C GLY A 424 -5.09 -16.69 -30.44
N SER A 425 -4.69 -17.64 -29.59
CA SER A 425 -5.44 -18.90 -29.46
C SER A 425 -6.62 -18.73 -28.50
N ILE A 426 -7.58 -19.64 -28.56
CA ILE A 426 -8.67 -19.70 -27.57
C ILE A 426 -8.14 -20.13 -26.19
N ASP A 427 -7.05 -20.90 -26.12
CA ASP A 427 -6.40 -21.22 -24.85
C ASP A 427 -5.80 -19.98 -24.19
N ASN A 428 -5.25 -19.03 -24.97
CA ASN A 428 -4.81 -17.75 -24.43
C ASN A 428 -5.98 -16.93 -23.86
N LEU A 429 -7.15 -16.99 -24.51
CA LEU A 429 -8.37 -16.37 -24.00
C LEU A 429 -8.81 -17.04 -22.68
N ALA A 430 -8.87 -18.37 -22.63
CA ALA A 430 -9.24 -19.11 -21.43
C ALA A 430 -8.30 -18.78 -20.25
N GLN A 431 -6.99 -18.77 -20.49
CA GLN A 431 -5.99 -18.40 -19.48
C GLN A 431 -6.16 -16.95 -19.01
N SER A 432 -6.40 -16.01 -19.92
CA SER A 432 -6.63 -14.61 -19.53
C SER A 432 -7.91 -14.46 -18.69
N LEU A 433 -8.97 -15.20 -19.00
CA LEU A 433 -10.20 -15.19 -18.22
C LEU A 433 -9.99 -15.76 -16.80
N GLU A 434 -9.22 -16.84 -16.69
CA GLU A 434 -8.82 -17.44 -15.41
C GLU A 434 -8.03 -16.44 -14.56
N ASP A 435 -6.89 -15.95 -15.08
CA ASP A 435 -5.91 -15.17 -14.32
C ASP A 435 -6.40 -13.76 -13.93
N ASN A 436 -7.35 -13.18 -14.68
CA ASN A 436 -7.75 -11.79 -14.50
C ASN A 436 -9.18 -11.57 -13.98
N TYR A 437 -10.06 -12.59 -14.04
CA TYR A 437 -11.48 -12.37 -13.76
C TYR A 437 -12.15 -13.45 -12.91
N PHE A 438 -11.88 -14.73 -13.17
CA PHE A 438 -12.66 -15.81 -12.56
C PHE A 438 -12.00 -16.49 -11.37
N GLU A 439 -10.67 -16.46 -11.27
CA GLU A 439 -9.91 -17.08 -10.17
C GLU A 439 -10.28 -18.57 -9.95
N ILE A 440 -10.76 -19.23 -11.00
CA ILE A 440 -11.06 -20.67 -11.06
C ILE A 440 -10.61 -21.21 -12.42
N PRO A 441 -10.19 -22.50 -12.49
CA PRO A 441 -9.67 -23.07 -13.73
C PRO A 441 -10.65 -22.94 -14.91
N ILE A 442 -10.16 -22.46 -16.06
CA ILE A 442 -10.91 -22.39 -17.30
C ILE A 442 -10.24 -23.24 -18.38
N LEU A 443 -11.01 -24.16 -18.95
CA LEU A 443 -10.56 -25.09 -19.99
C LEU A 443 -11.16 -24.74 -21.34
N GLY A 444 -10.31 -24.57 -22.36
CA GLY A 444 -10.72 -24.42 -23.75
C GLY A 444 -11.24 -25.75 -24.31
N GLN A 445 -12.56 -25.89 -24.47
CA GLN A 445 -13.18 -27.04 -25.14
C GLN A 445 -14.01 -26.57 -26.33
N THR A 446 -13.38 -25.77 -27.19
CA THR A 446 -14.03 -25.14 -28.33
C THR A 446 -13.87 -25.92 -29.64
N GLY A 447 -12.87 -26.80 -29.73
CA GLY A 447 -12.46 -27.44 -30.99
C GLY A 447 -11.82 -26.46 -32.00
N LEU A 448 -11.63 -25.19 -31.60
CA LEU A 448 -11.03 -24.15 -32.43
C LEU A 448 -9.51 -24.18 -32.27
N THR A 449 -8.83 -24.81 -33.23
CA THR A 449 -7.36 -24.99 -33.21
C THR A 449 -6.60 -23.92 -34.00
N LYS A 450 -7.32 -23.05 -34.73
CA LYS A 450 -6.71 -21.92 -35.46
C LYS A 450 -6.39 -20.76 -34.51
N ARG A 451 -5.64 -19.79 -35.01
CA ARG A 451 -5.39 -18.51 -34.33
C ARG A 451 -6.34 -17.45 -34.86
N TYR A 452 -6.80 -16.55 -33.99
CA TYR A 452 -7.86 -15.61 -34.28
C TYR A 452 -7.46 -14.18 -33.86
N ASN A 453 -7.96 -13.22 -34.62
CA ASN A 453 -8.10 -11.84 -34.20
C ASN A 453 -9.46 -11.70 -33.55
N TYR A 454 -9.48 -11.22 -32.32
CA TYR A 454 -10.72 -11.00 -31.59
C TYR A 454 -10.63 -9.77 -30.71
N LYS A 455 -11.79 -9.19 -30.44
CA LYS A 455 -11.96 -8.09 -29.50
C LYS A 455 -13.30 -8.27 -28.82
N ILE A 456 -13.27 -8.27 -27.48
CA ILE A 456 -14.47 -8.21 -26.65
C ILE A 456 -14.43 -6.97 -25.78
N SER A 457 -15.58 -6.34 -25.63
CA SER A 457 -15.75 -5.18 -24.76
C SER A 457 -17.01 -5.34 -23.93
N TRP A 458 -16.95 -4.97 -22.65
CA TRP A 458 -18.09 -4.97 -21.74
C TRP A 458 -17.99 -3.80 -20.76
N ASP A 459 -19.10 -3.47 -20.10
CA ASP A 459 -19.06 -2.53 -18.99
C ASP A 459 -18.36 -3.19 -17.80
N ASP A 460 -17.10 -2.81 -17.54
CA ASP A 460 -16.21 -3.48 -16.60
C ASP A 460 -16.69 -3.45 -15.15
N LEU A 461 -17.49 -2.44 -14.79
CA LEU A 461 -17.88 -2.20 -13.41
C LEU A 461 -19.40 -2.23 -13.25
N GLN A 462 -19.88 -3.15 -12.43
CA GLN A 462 -21.25 -3.13 -11.93
C GLN A 462 -21.24 -2.76 -10.45
N GLY A 463 -21.60 -1.52 -10.12
CA GLY A 463 -21.59 -1.04 -8.74
C GLY A 463 -20.19 -0.95 -8.11
N GLY A 464 -19.13 -0.82 -8.92
CA GLY A 464 -17.74 -0.74 -8.45
C GLY A 464 -17.00 -2.07 -8.35
N PHE A 465 -17.62 -3.19 -8.75
CA PHE A 465 -17.02 -4.52 -8.83
C PHE A 465 -16.90 -5.01 -10.27
N PRO A 466 -15.96 -5.93 -10.58
CA PRO A 466 -15.85 -6.54 -11.89
C PRO A 466 -17.18 -7.16 -12.34
N ASN A 467 -17.70 -6.71 -13.48
CA ASN A 467 -18.97 -7.17 -14.03
C ASN A 467 -18.81 -8.52 -14.75
N LEU A 468 -18.67 -9.60 -13.98
CA LEU A 468 -18.49 -10.95 -14.52
C LEU A 468 -19.67 -11.42 -15.37
N ASN A 469 -20.89 -10.97 -15.07
CA ASN A 469 -22.07 -11.28 -15.87
C ASN A 469 -22.03 -10.57 -17.22
N GLY A 470 -21.63 -9.30 -17.26
CA GLY A 470 -21.39 -8.54 -18.48
C GLY A 470 -20.31 -9.18 -19.35
N LEU A 471 -19.21 -9.65 -18.73
CA LEU A 471 -18.16 -10.39 -19.42
C LEU A 471 -18.68 -11.72 -20.02
N LYS A 472 -19.45 -12.50 -19.26
CA LYS A 472 -20.08 -13.74 -19.77
C LYS A 472 -21.01 -13.47 -20.96
N GLN A 473 -21.80 -12.40 -20.89
CA GLN A 473 -22.67 -12.02 -22.01
C GLN A 473 -21.86 -11.52 -23.21
N ALA A 474 -20.81 -10.73 -23.00
CA ALA A 474 -19.94 -10.28 -24.08
C ALA A 474 -19.23 -11.44 -24.80
N LEU A 475 -18.76 -12.46 -24.06
CA LEU A 475 -18.21 -13.69 -24.66
C LEU A 475 -19.24 -14.38 -25.57
N LEU A 476 -20.49 -14.45 -25.12
CA LEU A 476 -21.57 -15.09 -25.86
C LEU A 476 -21.98 -14.29 -27.10
N ASP A 477 -22.24 -13.00 -26.93
CA ASP A 477 -22.79 -12.15 -27.98
C ASP A 477 -21.74 -11.77 -29.03
N GLN A 478 -20.49 -11.55 -28.62
CA GLN A 478 -19.44 -11.03 -29.51
C GLN A 478 -18.58 -12.15 -30.10
N LEU A 479 -18.27 -13.20 -29.32
CA LEU A 479 -17.44 -14.32 -29.78
C LEU A 479 -18.20 -15.63 -29.97
N GLY A 480 -19.47 -15.71 -29.57
CA GLY A 480 -20.23 -16.96 -29.64
C GLY A 480 -19.74 -18.02 -28.66
N LEU A 481 -19.04 -17.61 -27.61
CA LEU A 481 -18.45 -18.49 -26.61
C LEU A 481 -19.23 -18.43 -25.30
N GLU A 482 -19.44 -19.56 -24.63
CA GLU A 482 -20.04 -19.62 -23.31
C GLU A 482 -19.14 -20.30 -22.29
N LEU A 483 -19.30 -19.91 -21.02
CA LEU A 483 -18.63 -20.53 -19.88
C LEU A 483 -19.62 -21.45 -19.16
N VAL A 484 -19.33 -22.75 -19.15
CA VAL A 484 -20.19 -23.78 -18.54
C VAL A 484 -19.49 -24.37 -17.31
N PRO A 485 -20.14 -24.40 -16.12
CA PRO A 485 -19.58 -25.08 -14.95
C PRO A 485 -19.27 -26.55 -15.21
N THR A 486 -18.17 -27.03 -14.65
CA THR A 486 -17.74 -28.44 -14.71
C THR A 486 -16.96 -28.83 -13.47
N ASN A 487 -16.91 -30.14 -13.19
CA ASN A 487 -16.10 -30.74 -12.12
C ASN A 487 -15.10 -31.77 -12.67
N MET A 488 -14.69 -31.62 -13.93
CA MET A 488 -13.76 -32.56 -14.56
C MET A 488 -12.39 -32.57 -13.86
N PRO A 489 -11.66 -33.69 -13.92
CA PRO A 489 -10.30 -33.74 -13.40
C PRO A 489 -9.40 -32.80 -14.22
N ILE A 490 -8.69 -31.89 -13.53
CA ILE A 490 -7.74 -30.95 -14.11
C ILE A 490 -6.35 -31.22 -13.53
N GLN A 491 -5.32 -31.04 -14.34
CA GLN A 491 -3.94 -31.11 -13.86
C GLN A 491 -3.67 -29.95 -12.91
N MET A 492 -3.42 -30.28 -11.65
CA MET A 492 -3.07 -29.35 -10.57
C MET A 492 -1.65 -29.65 -10.08
N LEU A 493 -0.92 -28.62 -9.69
CA LEU A 493 0.36 -28.80 -8.99
C LEU A 493 0.09 -28.84 -7.48
N VAL A 494 0.30 -29.99 -6.87
CA VAL A 494 0.18 -30.17 -5.42
C VAL A 494 1.53 -29.95 -4.78
N VAL A 495 1.65 -28.90 -3.96
CA VAL A 495 2.85 -28.58 -3.19
C VAL A 495 2.69 -29.10 -1.77
N GLU A 496 3.70 -29.80 -1.28
CA GLU A 496 3.71 -30.37 0.06
C GLU A 496 5.07 -30.18 0.74
N LYS A 497 5.10 -30.47 2.04
CA LYS A 497 6.38 -30.57 2.75
C LYS A 497 7.12 -31.79 2.26
N ALA A 498 8.35 -31.59 1.79
CA ALA A 498 9.23 -32.67 1.42
C ALA A 498 9.51 -33.56 2.63
N LYS A 499 9.44 -34.87 2.40
CA LYS A 499 9.87 -35.89 3.37
C LYS A 499 11.38 -36.01 3.43
#